data_AF-A0A349DPD7-F1
#
_entry.id   AF-A0A349DPD7-F1
#
_cell.length_a   1.000
_cell.length_b   1.000
_cell.length_c   1.000
_cell.angle_alpha   90.00
_cell.angle_beta   90.00
_cell.angle_gamma   90.00
#
_symmetry.space_group_name_H-M   'P 1'
#
loop_
_entity.id
_entity.type
_entity.pdbx_description
1 polymer ?
#
loop_
_entity_poly.entity_id
_entity_poly.type
_entity_poly.pdbx_seq_one_letter_code
_entity_poly.pdbx_strand_id
1 'polypeptide(L)'
;MPRVKTITIDFGGEQHSAHINVNSQGMFSCKLPPHVSYGIGLSVNRLSGNTLAEVEGVLMKTYEQYLSEATLLEPVIRIAYRGNGHYNISGKFVASHFSFSQPVIMFDFEVLLKETLPSGQVNYYNTHQRENGEWQKNGRLVGHDFSASKFVPFSEQAFATLEQGKLVLQQVSRTLHDFLDRPDMEIEAALTKGRLLE
;
A
#
# COMPACT_ATOMS: atom_id res chain seq x y z
N MET A 1 -31.21 11.23 -20.81
CA MET A 1 -31.59 9.82 -21.03
C MET A 1 -32.42 9.38 -19.85
N PRO A 2 -33.65 8.86 -20.05
CA PRO A 2 -34.44 8.31 -18.96
C PRO A 2 -33.72 7.16 -18.26
N ARG A 3 -33.80 7.15 -16.93
CA ARG A 3 -33.31 6.06 -16.09
C ARG A 3 -34.34 4.95 -16.10
N VAL A 4 -33.89 3.74 -16.39
CA VAL A 4 -34.73 2.53 -16.46
C VAL A 4 -34.62 1.75 -15.16
N LYS A 5 -33.41 1.62 -14.61
CA LYS A 5 -33.14 0.81 -13.43
C LYS A 5 -31.94 1.34 -12.66
N THR A 6 -31.91 1.07 -11.35
CA THR A 6 -30.72 1.27 -10.51
C THR A 6 -30.38 -0.03 -9.84
N ILE A 7 -29.11 -0.41 -9.88
CA ILE A 7 -28.55 -1.56 -9.17
C ILE A 7 -27.57 -1.01 -8.15
N THR A 8 -27.63 -1.49 -6.91
CA THR A 8 -26.70 -1.10 -5.85
C THR A 8 -25.55 -2.10 -5.81
N ILE A 9 -24.32 -1.58 -5.82
CA ILE A 9 -23.08 -2.34 -5.75
C ILE A 9 -22.37 -1.95 -4.46
N ASP A 10 -22.07 -2.93 -3.62
CA ASP A 10 -21.16 -2.75 -2.48
C ASP A 10 -19.73 -2.98 -2.98
N PHE A 11 -18.89 -1.96 -2.85
CA PHE A 11 -17.49 -2.06 -3.20
C PHE A 11 -16.65 -1.38 -2.13
N GLY A 12 -15.80 -2.17 -1.45
CA GLY A 12 -14.94 -1.64 -0.39
C GLY A 12 -15.69 -1.12 0.85
N GLY A 13 -16.91 -1.60 1.10
CA GLY A 13 -17.76 -1.15 2.21
C GLY A 13 -18.55 0.12 1.93
N GLU A 14 -18.47 0.65 0.71
CA GLU A 14 -19.26 1.79 0.23
C GLU A 14 -20.30 1.32 -0.80
N GLN A 15 -21.50 1.90 -0.73
CA GLN A 15 -22.56 1.64 -1.70
C GLN A 15 -22.46 2.58 -2.89
N HIS A 16 -22.35 2.01 -4.08
CA HIS A 16 -22.34 2.72 -5.35
C HIS A 16 -23.60 2.38 -6.17
N SER A 17 -24.22 3.41 -6.74
CA SER A 17 -25.40 3.24 -7.61
C SER A 17 -25.00 3.08 -9.07
N ALA A 18 -25.32 1.93 -9.66
CA ALA A 18 -25.20 1.65 -11.07
C ALA A 18 -26.53 2.01 -11.78
N HIS A 19 -26.59 3.18 -12.40
CA HIS A 19 -27.79 3.62 -13.11
C HIS A 19 -27.79 3.13 -14.56
N ILE A 20 -28.79 2.32 -14.92
CA ILE A 20 -29.03 1.89 -16.30
C ILE A 20 -30.02 2.87 -16.93
N ASN A 21 -29.60 3.51 -18.03
CA ASN A 21 -30.37 4.48 -18.78
C ASN A 21 -30.61 3.99 -20.21
N VAL A 22 -31.65 4.47 -20.87
CA VAL A 22 -31.93 4.20 -22.29
C VAL A 22 -31.91 5.51 -23.09
N ASN A 23 -31.34 5.50 -24.29
CA ASN A 23 -31.33 6.66 -25.18
C ASN A 23 -32.52 6.67 -26.15
N SER A 24 -32.64 7.73 -26.95
CA SER A 24 -33.71 7.86 -27.95
C SER A 24 -33.64 6.82 -29.09
N GLN A 25 -32.52 6.11 -29.23
CA GLN A 25 -32.32 5.03 -30.20
C GLN A 25 -32.60 3.64 -29.61
N GLY A 26 -33.07 3.56 -28.35
CA GLY A 26 -33.32 2.30 -27.66
C GLY A 26 -32.08 1.60 -27.10
N MET A 27 -30.90 2.22 -27.14
CA MET A 27 -29.67 1.66 -26.59
C MET A 27 -29.62 1.88 -25.08
N PHE A 28 -29.41 0.80 -24.34
CA PHE A 28 -29.23 0.78 -22.90
C PHE A 28 -27.76 1.00 -22.55
N SER A 29 -27.50 1.74 -21.47
CA SER A 29 -26.14 1.94 -20.98
C SER A 29 -26.08 2.14 -19.47
N CYS A 30 -24.98 1.67 -18.89
CA CYS A 30 -24.64 1.85 -17.49
C CYS A 30 -23.23 2.42 -17.39
N LYS A 31 -23.02 3.43 -16.54
CA LYS A 31 -21.70 4.00 -16.27
C LYS A 31 -21.41 3.89 -14.78
N LEU A 32 -20.26 3.32 -14.45
CA LEU A 32 -19.75 3.23 -13.10
C LEU A 32 -18.51 4.11 -12.94
N PRO A 33 -18.18 4.54 -11.71
CA PRO A 33 -16.87 5.11 -11.43
C PRO A 33 -15.78 4.12 -11.86
N PRO A 34 -14.67 4.57 -12.49
CA PRO A 34 -13.62 3.68 -12.98
C PRO A 34 -13.10 2.70 -11.91
N HIS A 35 -12.87 3.18 -10.69
CA HIS A 35 -12.36 2.35 -9.59
C HIS A 35 -13.33 1.22 -9.20
N VAL A 36 -14.65 1.48 -9.19
CA VAL A 36 -15.67 0.44 -8.92
C VAL A 36 -15.70 -0.55 -10.09
N SER A 37 -15.77 -0.04 -11.32
CA SER A 37 -15.92 -0.85 -12.52
C SER A 37 -14.76 -1.84 -12.69
N TYR A 38 -13.53 -1.34 -12.65
CA TYR A 38 -12.35 -2.19 -12.72
C TYR A 38 -12.24 -3.06 -11.47
N GLY A 39 -12.56 -2.51 -10.30
CA GLY A 39 -12.51 -3.20 -9.02
C GLY A 39 -13.40 -4.45 -8.92
N ILE A 40 -14.57 -4.45 -9.57
CA ILE A 40 -15.45 -5.63 -9.66
C ILE A 40 -15.10 -6.55 -10.85
N GLY A 41 -14.16 -6.17 -11.73
CA GLY A 41 -13.68 -7.01 -12.84
C GLY A 41 -14.23 -6.65 -14.23
N LEU A 42 -14.87 -5.49 -14.41
CA LEU A 42 -15.27 -5.03 -15.75
C LEU A 42 -14.06 -4.44 -16.50
N SER A 43 -13.94 -4.75 -17.79
CA SER A 43 -12.87 -4.20 -18.66
C SER A 43 -13.09 -2.74 -19.08
N VAL A 44 -14.32 -2.23 -18.91
CA VAL A 44 -14.72 -0.86 -19.29
C VAL A 44 -15.62 -0.28 -18.21
N ASN A 45 -15.55 1.04 -18.01
CA ASN A 45 -16.39 1.76 -17.05
C ASN A 45 -17.76 2.19 -17.59
N ARG A 46 -18.04 1.87 -18.87
CA ARG A 46 -19.32 2.11 -19.52
C ARG A 46 -19.76 0.86 -20.26
N LEU A 47 -20.83 0.25 -19.78
CA LEU A 47 -21.52 -0.85 -20.45
C LEU A 47 -22.58 -0.28 -21.39
N SER A 48 -22.78 -0.94 -22.52
CA SER A 48 -23.83 -0.63 -23.49
C SER A 48 -24.39 -1.90 -24.12
N GLY A 49 -25.69 -1.92 -24.38
CA GLY A 49 -26.39 -3.04 -25.01
C GLY A 49 -27.68 -2.59 -25.67
N ASN A 50 -28.25 -3.46 -26.50
CA ASN A 50 -29.53 -3.24 -27.19
C ASN A 50 -30.72 -3.56 -26.28
N THR A 51 -30.50 -4.30 -25.19
CA THR A 51 -31.54 -4.64 -24.22
C THR A 51 -31.10 -4.33 -22.79
N LEU A 52 -32.08 -4.16 -21.90
CA LEU A 52 -31.82 -4.05 -20.46
C LEU A 52 -31.10 -5.30 -19.94
N ALA A 53 -31.53 -6.48 -20.40
CA ALA A 53 -31.00 -7.77 -19.95
C ALA A 53 -29.52 -7.98 -20.33
N GLU A 54 -29.06 -7.46 -21.47
CA GLU A 54 -27.64 -7.50 -21.84
C GLU A 54 -26.78 -6.71 -20.87
N VAL A 55 -27.17 -5.46 -20.57
CA VAL A 55 -26.41 -4.58 -19.67
C VAL A 55 -26.46 -5.11 -18.23
N GLU A 56 -27.64 -5.51 -17.78
CA GLU A 56 -27.83 -6.08 -16.44
C GLU A 56 -27.10 -7.42 -16.28
N GLY A 57 -27.19 -8.31 -17.27
CA GLY A 57 -26.57 -9.63 -17.20
C GLY A 57 -25.05 -9.56 -17.12
N VAL A 58 -24.41 -8.68 -17.89
CA VAL A 58 -22.95 -8.46 -17.78
C VAL A 58 -22.60 -7.90 -16.41
N LEU A 59 -23.30 -6.87 -15.96
CA LEU A 59 -23.01 -6.23 -14.67
C LEU A 59 -23.20 -7.19 -13.49
N MET A 60 -24.33 -7.88 -13.42
CA MET A 60 -24.67 -8.78 -12.32
C MET A 60 -23.76 -10.00 -12.32
N LYS A 61 -23.48 -10.61 -13.47
CA LYS A 61 -22.55 -11.74 -13.55
C LYS A 61 -21.17 -11.36 -13.00
N THR A 62 -20.63 -10.22 -13.42
CA THR A 62 -19.33 -9.75 -12.95
C THR A 62 -19.36 -9.41 -11.46
N TYR A 63 -20.44 -8.79 -10.98
CA TYR A 63 -20.59 -8.46 -9.58
C TYR A 63 -20.76 -9.69 -8.68
N GLU A 64 -21.56 -10.67 -9.10
CA GLU A 64 -21.71 -11.96 -8.42
C GLU A 64 -20.40 -12.73 -8.37
N GLN A 65 -19.64 -12.70 -9.48
CA GLN A 65 -18.30 -13.28 -9.52
C GLN A 65 -17.39 -12.60 -8.48
N TYR A 66 -17.39 -11.26 -8.42
CA TYR A 66 -16.68 -10.49 -7.40
C TYR A 66 -17.09 -10.86 -5.97
N LEU A 67 -18.39 -11.09 -5.71
CA LEU A 67 -18.88 -11.51 -4.39
C LEU A 67 -18.51 -12.96 -4.05
N SER A 68 -18.40 -13.83 -5.06
CA SER A 68 -18.13 -15.26 -4.90
C SER A 68 -16.65 -15.61 -4.80
N GLU A 69 -15.77 -14.78 -5.36
CA GLU A 69 -14.33 -14.98 -5.29
C GLU A 69 -13.78 -14.46 -3.97
N ALA A 70 -13.19 -15.36 -3.18
CA ALA A 70 -12.53 -14.97 -1.94
C ALA A 70 -11.38 -14.02 -2.26
N THR A 71 -11.38 -12.84 -1.64
CA THR A 71 -10.21 -11.96 -1.63
C THR A 71 -9.04 -12.70 -1.00
N LEU A 72 -7.89 -12.73 -1.67
CA LEU A 72 -6.69 -13.33 -1.10
C LEU A 72 -6.05 -12.33 -0.13
N LEU A 73 -5.98 -12.70 1.14
CA LEU A 73 -5.35 -11.91 2.19
C LEU A 73 -4.04 -12.57 2.62
N GLU A 74 -2.94 -11.83 2.45
CA GLU A 74 -1.60 -12.34 2.76
C GLU A 74 -0.83 -11.30 3.60
N PRO A 75 -0.22 -11.70 4.72
CA PRO A 75 0.71 -10.83 5.43
C PRO A 75 2.00 -10.67 4.60
N VAL A 76 2.46 -9.43 4.46
CA VAL A 76 3.69 -9.08 3.75
C VAL A 76 4.51 -8.13 4.59
N ILE A 77 5.83 -8.23 4.49
CA ILE A 77 6.74 -7.25 5.08
C ILE A 77 7.07 -6.22 4.02
N ARG A 78 6.72 -4.97 4.30
CA ARG A 78 7.16 -3.82 3.52
C ARG A 78 8.47 -3.32 4.08
N ILE A 79 9.52 -3.39 3.27
CA ILE A 79 10.83 -2.82 3.55
C ILE A 79 10.91 -1.47 2.83
N ALA A 80 11.24 -0.42 3.56
CA ALA A 80 11.36 0.93 3.03
C ALA A 80 12.67 1.57 3.47
N TYR A 81 13.41 2.14 2.52
CA TYR A 81 14.47 3.09 2.82
C TYR A 81 13.86 4.49 2.74
N ARG A 82 13.77 5.16 3.90
CA ARG A 82 13.21 6.52 3.97
C ARG A 82 14.31 7.47 4.43
N GLY A 83 14.67 8.44 3.58
CA GLY A 83 15.40 9.63 3.99
C GLY A 83 14.39 10.76 4.16
N ASN A 84 14.31 11.38 5.34
CA ASN A 84 13.49 12.58 5.53
C ASN A 84 14.33 13.87 5.38
N GLY A 85 15.40 13.86 4.58
CA GLY A 85 16.26 15.02 4.39
C GLY A 85 17.01 15.05 3.07
N HIS A 86 17.58 16.21 2.76
CA HIS A 86 18.45 16.46 1.61
C HIS A 86 19.66 17.26 2.05
N TYR A 87 20.76 17.19 1.31
CA TYR A 87 21.88 18.09 1.50
C TYR A 87 21.54 19.45 0.90
N ASN A 88 21.63 20.51 1.70
CA ASN A 88 21.51 21.87 1.20
C ASN A 88 22.81 22.32 0.50
N ILE A 89 22.78 23.50 -0.11
CA ILE A 89 23.93 24.14 -0.77
C ILE A 89 25.14 24.37 0.14
N SER A 90 24.96 24.34 1.47
CA SER A 90 26.03 24.44 2.47
C SER A 90 26.65 23.07 2.82
N GLY A 91 26.17 21.98 2.22
CA GLY A 91 26.57 20.61 2.57
C GLY A 91 25.93 20.07 3.86
N LYS A 92 24.95 20.77 4.44
CA LYS A 92 24.25 20.33 5.65
C LYS A 92 23.05 19.47 5.27
N PHE A 93 22.94 18.27 5.84
CA PHE A 93 21.74 17.44 5.71
C PHE A 93 20.60 18.09 6.52
N VAL A 94 19.50 18.44 5.85
CA VAL A 94 18.35 19.17 6.42
C VAL A 94 17.06 18.41 6.16
N ALA A 95 16.13 18.46 7.11
CA ALA A 95 14.89 17.70 6.99
C ALA A 95 13.97 18.28 5.91
N SER A 96 13.32 17.42 5.13
CA SER A 96 12.28 17.77 4.17
C SER A 96 10.97 17.08 4.56
N HIS A 97 9.93 17.91 4.78
CA HIS A 97 8.53 17.55 5.01
C HIS A 97 8.27 16.18 5.67
N PHE A 98 8.24 16.11 7.00
CA PHE A 98 7.37 15.28 7.86
C PHE A 98 7.71 15.53 9.35
N SER A 99 6.87 15.01 10.25
CA SER A 99 6.79 15.19 11.72
C SER A 99 8.00 14.81 12.59
N PHE A 100 9.20 14.67 12.01
CA PHE A 100 10.43 14.43 12.77
C PHE A 100 11.27 15.71 12.84
N SER A 101 11.77 16.03 14.02
CA SER A 101 12.54 17.26 14.27
C SER A 101 13.96 17.24 13.67
N GLN A 102 14.44 16.09 13.17
CA GLN A 102 15.79 15.94 12.63
C GLN A 102 15.84 15.09 11.35
N PRO A 103 16.80 15.34 10.45
CA PRO A 103 16.99 14.58 9.23
C PRO A 103 17.73 13.27 9.50
N VAL A 104 17.19 12.16 9.00
CA VAL A 104 17.60 10.78 9.23
C VAL A 104 17.42 10.02 7.92
N ILE A 105 18.44 9.24 7.55
CA ILE A 105 18.28 8.12 6.60
C ILE A 105 17.96 6.91 7.45
N MET A 106 16.72 6.42 7.35
CA MET A 106 16.24 5.32 8.17
C MET A 106 15.88 4.15 7.27
N PHE A 107 16.52 3.02 7.54
CA PHE A 107 15.98 1.73 7.19
C PHE A 107 14.80 1.44 8.12
N ASP A 108 13.64 1.18 7.54
CA ASP A 108 12.47 0.78 8.31
C ASP A 108 11.71 -0.33 7.58
N PHE A 109 10.93 -1.07 8.35
CA PHE A 109 10.04 -2.08 7.80
C PHE A 109 8.81 -2.22 8.66
N GLU A 110 7.71 -2.64 8.03
CA GLU A 110 6.42 -2.84 8.69
C GLU A 110 5.73 -4.07 8.09
N VAL A 111 4.95 -4.78 8.91
CA VAL A 111 4.07 -5.84 8.41
C VAL A 111 2.77 -5.20 7.98
N LEU A 112 2.32 -5.54 6.78
CA LEU A 112 1.06 -5.10 6.18
C LEU A 112 0.21 -6.31 5.80
N LEU A 113 -1.09 -6.09 5.68
CA LEU A 113 -1.96 -7.07 5.02
C LEU A 113 -2.14 -6.66 3.57
N LYS A 114 -1.72 -7.52 2.64
CA LYS A 114 -1.97 -7.39 1.21
C LYS A 114 -3.28 -8.08 0.90
N GLU A 115 -4.22 -7.34 0.32
CA GLU A 115 -5.45 -7.89 -0.24
C GLU A 115 -5.36 -7.86 -1.76
N THR A 116 -5.47 -9.02 -2.38
CA THR A 116 -5.65 -9.12 -3.82
C THR A 116 -7.11 -9.38 -4.10
N LEU A 117 -7.78 -8.43 -4.74
CA LEU A 117 -9.16 -8.55 -5.17
C LEU A 117 -9.24 -9.45 -6.43
N PRO A 118 -10.41 -10.06 -6.69
CA PRO A 118 -10.72 -10.79 -7.93
C PRO A 118 -10.32 -10.07 -9.22
N SER A 119 -10.46 -8.75 -9.24
CA SER A 119 -10.08 -7.88 -10.35
C SER A 119 -8.57 -7.76 -10.60
N GLY A 120 -7.73 -8.34 -9.74
CA GLY A 120 -6.28 -8.16 -9.73
C GLY A 120 -5.84 -6.85 -9.05
N GLN A 121 -6.78 -6.02 -8.57
CA GLN A 121 -6.44 -4.85 -7.79
C GLN A 121 -5.84 -5.26 -6.44
N VAL A 122 -4.73 -4.62 -6.06
CA VAL A 122 -4.06 -4.85 -4.78
C VAL A 122 -4.32 -3.68 -3.84
N ASN A 123 -4.77 -3.99 -2.63
CA ASN A 123 -4.88 -3.04 -1.53
C ASN A 123 -3.92 -3.43 -0.41
N TYR A 124 -3.41 -2.44 0.31
CA TYR A 124 -2.56 -2.64 1.49
C TYR A 124 -3.22 -2.01 2.71
N TYR A 125 -3.13 -2.70 3.83
CA TYR A 125 -3.69 -2.27 5.11
C TYR A 125 -2.60 -2.31 6.17
N ASN A 126 -2.62 -1.38 7.13
CA ASN A 126 -1.90 -1.67 8.37
C ASN A 126 -2.56 -2.88 9.01
N THR A 127 -1.79 -3.59 9.83
CA THR A 127 -2.27 -4.83 10.43
C THR A 127 -1.73 -5.00 11.83
N HIS A 128 -2.40 -5.83 12.60
CA HIS A 128 -1.90 -6.36 13.86
C HIS A 128 -2.24 -7.84 13.91
N GLN A 129 -1.37 -8.62 14.54
CA GLN A 129 -1.64 -10.02 14.80
C GLN A 129 -2.38 -10.15 16.14
N ARG A 130 -3.44 -10.95 16.15
CA ARG A 130 -4.17 -11.33 17.36
C ARG A 130 -3.41 -12.40 18.13
N GLU A 131 -3.81 -12.61 19.39
CA GLU A 131 -3.26 -13.67 20.25
C GLU A 131 -3.42 -15.08 19.65
N ASN A 132 -4.44 -15.30 18.81
CA ASN A 132 -4.67 -16.56 18.09
C ASN A 132 -3.83 -16.70 16.80
N GLY A 133 -2.96 -15.74 16.50
CA GLY A 133 -2.11 -15.74 15.30
C GLY A 133 -2.76 -15.16 14.04
N GLU A 134 -4.04 -14.77 14.08
CA GLU A 134 -4.75 -14.19 12.93
C GLU A 134 -4.38 -12.72 12.71
N TRP A 135 -4.24 -12.33 11.43
CA TRP A 135 -3.96 -10.96 11.04
C TRP A 135 -5.25 -10.18 10.79
N GLN A 136 -5.31 -8.94 11.28
CA GLN A 136 -6.47 -8.07 11.13
C GLN A 136 -6.15 -6.78 10.38
N LYS A 137 -7.00 -6.46 9.41
CA LYS A 137 -6.98 -5.15 8.73
C LYS A 137 -7.20 -4.04 9.76
N ASN A 138 -6.32 -3.03 9.74
CA ASN A 138 -6.42 -1.85 10.57
C ASN A 138 -6.16 -0.59 9.74
N GLY A 139 -7.20 -0.07 9.09
CA GLY A 139 -7.09 1.11 8.23
C GLY A 139 -6.38 0.81 6.90
N ARG A 140 -6.93 1.34 5.82
CA ARG A 140 -6.38 1.18 4.47
C ARG A 140 -5.29 2.21 4.22
N LEU A 141 -4.19 1.78 3.62
CA LEU A 141 -3.14 2.68 3.15
C LEU A 141 -3.55 3.28 1.81
N VAL A 142 -3.98 4.54 1.82
CA VAL A 142 -4.40 5.30 0.63
C VAL A 142 -3.37 6.39 0.35
N GLY A 143 -2.93 6.52 -0.91
CA GLY A 143 -2.02 7.60 -1.33
C GLY A 143 -0.55 7.45 -0.89
N HIS A 144 -0.16 6.30 -0.33
CA HIS A 144 1.25 6.02 -0.07
C HIS A 144 1.99 5.75 -1.38
N ASP A 145 3.05 6.51 -1.64
CA ASP A 145 4.02 6.17 -2.68
C ASP A 145 4.84 4.96 -2.22
N PHE A 146 4.56 3.82 -2.85
CA PHE A 146 5.27 2.56 -2.60
C PHE A 146 6.44 2.35 -3.57
N SER A 147 6.75 3.30 -4.46
CA SER A 147 7.79 3.15 -5.49
C SER A 147 9.18 2.84 -4.93
N ALA A 148 9.51 3.39 -3.76
CA ALA A 148 10.76 3.14 -3.03
C ALA A 148 10.66 2.00 -2.00
N SER A 149 9.62 1.17 -2.07
CA SER A 149 9.40 0.05 -1.14
C SER A 149 9.62 -1.30 -1.83
N LYS A 150 10.10 -2.29 -1.06
CA LYS A 150 10.10 -3.69 -1.45
C LYS A 150 9.13 -4.46 -0.56
N PHE A 151 8.39 -5.38 -1.15
CA PHE A 151 7.45 -6.24 -0.44
C PHE A 151 7.97 -7.67 -0.52
N VAL A 152 8.04 -8.33 0.63
CA VAL A 152 8.38 -9.75 0.72
C VAL A 152 7.28 -10.47 1.49
N PRO A 153 7.00 -11.75 1.19
CA PRO A 153 6.08 -12.54 2.00
C PRO A 153 6.51 -12.54 3.46
N PHE A 154 5.54 -12.45 4.38
CA PHE A 154 5.84 -12.54 5.80
C PHE A 154 6.33 -13.94 6.16
N SER A 155 7.38 -14.00 6.97
CA SER A 155 7.77 -15.17 7.74
C SER A 155 8.43 -14.70 9.03
N GLU A 156 8.28 -15.46 10.11
CA GLU A 156 8.91 -15.15 11.40
C GLU A 156 10.42 -14.99 11.26
N GLN A 157 11.06 -15.84 10.45
CA GLN A 157 12.50 -15.77 10.19
C GLN A 157 12.90 -14.47 9.48
N ALA A 158 12.17 -14.05 8.44
CA ALA A 158 12.46 -12.81 7.74
C ALA A 158 12.23 -11.60 8.65
N PHE A 159 11.14 -11.61 9.43
CA PHE A 159 10.83 -10.55 10.38
C PHE A 159 11.93 -10.40 11.44
N ALA A 160 12.32 -11.50 12.10
CA ALA A 160 13.39 -11.50 13.10
C ALA A 160 14.74 -11.04 12.52
N THR A 161 15.06 -11.45 11.28
CA THR A 161 16.28 -11.01 10.60
C THR A 161 16.27 -9.50 10.36
N LEU A 162 15.14 -8.94 9.94
CA LEU A 162 14.99 -7.50 9.71
C LEU A 162 15.04 -6.71 11.03
N GLU A 163 14.46 -7.24 12.12
CA GLU A 163 14.58 -6.64 13.46
C GLU A 163 16.04 -6.56 13.91
N GLN A 164 16.80 -7.64 13.77
CA GLN A 164 18.23 -7.64 14.07
C GLN A 164 18.99 -6.64 13.19
N GLY A 165 18.72 -6.62 11.89
CA GLY A 165 19.33 -5.66 10.96
C GLY A 165 19.04 -4.20 11.35
N LYS A 166 17.79 -3.90 11.75
CA LYS A 166 17.39 -2.57 12.22
C LYS A 166 18.15 -2.16 13.48
N LEU A 167 18.31 -3.06 14.44
CA LEU A 167 19.08 -2.80 15.66
C LEU A 167 20.55 -2.50 15.34
N VAL A 168 21.17 -3.31 14.48
CA VAL A 168 22.57 -3.09 14.04
C VAL A 168 22.72 -1.73 13.36
N LEU A 169 21.82 -1.38 12.43
CA LEU A 169 21.85 -0.09 11.74
C LEU A 169 21.65 1.09 12.69
N GLN A 170 20.76 0.95 13.67
CA GLN A 170 20.58 1.96 14.72
C GLN A 170 21.84 2.12 15.56
N GLN A 171 22.51 1.02 15.92
CA GLN A 171 23.76 1.05 16.67
C GLN A 171 24.88 1.73 15.87
N VAL A 172 25.06 1.35 14.59
CA VAL A 172 26.01 2.01 13.67
C VAL A 172 25.72 3.50 13.59
N SER A 173 24.45 3.89 13.39
CA SER A 173 24.07 5.29 13.28
C SER A 173 24.37 6.09 14.54
N ARG A 174 24.23 5.49 15.73
CA ARG A 174 24.61 6.12 16.99
C ARG A 174 26.13 6.28 17.09
N THR A 175 26.90 5.23 16.80
CA THR A 175 28.37 5.31 16.81
C THR A 175 28.88 6.41 15.89
N LEU A 176 28.35 6.50 14.66
CA LEU A 176 28.75 7.52 13.71
C LEU A 176 28.32 8.93 14.15
N HIS A 177 27.19 9.06 14.85
CA HIS A 177 26.79 10.33 15.45
C HIS A 177 27.75 10.74 16.56
N ASP A 178 28.15 9.82 17.43
CA ASP A 178 29.10 10.07 18.51
C ASP A 178 30.46 10.54 18.00
N PHE A 179 30.86 10.14 16.78
CA PHE A 179 32.11 10.61 16.17
C PHE A 179 32.12 12.12 15.95
N LEU A 180 30.97 12.77 15.78
CA LEU A 180 30.90 14.22 15.57
C LEU A 180 31.43 15.02 16.76
N ASP A 181 31.41 14.42 17.96
CA ASP A 181 31.86 15.06 19.20
C ASP A 181 33.22 14.53 19.69
N ARG A 182 33.90 13.66 18.91
CA ARG A 182 35.19 13.05 19.27
C ARG A 182 36.37 13.73 18.57
N PRO A 183 37.57 13.72 19.17
CA PRO A 183 38.79 14.15 18.48
C PRO A 183 39.11 13.28 17.26
N ASP A 184 39.61 13.88 16.18
CA ASP A 184 39.91 13.21 14.90
C ASP A 184 40.76 11.93 15.05
N MET A 185 41.76 11.95 15.95
CA MET A 185 42.63 10.79 16.20
C MET A 185 41.88 9.58 16.76
N GLU A 186 40.83 9.78 17.55
CA GLU A 186 40.02 8.70 18.11
C GLU A 186 39.08 8.10 17.06
N ILE A 187 38.56 8.95 16.16
CA ILE A 187 37.74 8.54 15.02
C ILE A 187 38.57 7.69 14.06
N GLU A 188 39.76 8.17 13.68
CA GLU A 188 40.67 7.46 12.78
C GLU A 188 41.08 6.09 13.36
N ALA A 189 41.38 6.03 14.66
CA ALA A 189 41.70 4.78 15.34
C ALA A 189 40.51 3.80 15.39
N ALA A 190 39.27 4.28 15.52
CA ALA A 190 38.07 3.44 15.50
C ALA A 190 37.77 2.88 14.09
N LEU A 191 37.91 3.72 13.07
CA LEU A 191 37.67 3.35 11.67
C LEU A 191 38.72 2.36 11.14
N THR A 192 40.01 2.61 11.42
CA THR A 192 41.12 1.75 10.94
C THR A 192 41.16 0.38 11.61
N LYS A 193 40.64 0.26 12.84
CA LYS A 193 40.52 -1.04 13.54
C LYS A 193 39.28 -1.84 13.12
N GLY A 194 38.38 -1.27 12.32
CA GLY A 194 37.13 -1.92 11.90
C GLY A 194 36.11 -2.13 13.02
N ARG A 195 36.21 -1.39 14.13
CA ARG A 195 35.42 -1.58 15.36
C ARG A 195 34.33 -0.52 15.49
N LEU A 196 33.36 -0.54 14.56
CA LEU A 196 32.22 0.39 14.60
C LEU A 196 31.12 -0.03 15.58
N LEU A 197 31.14 -1.28 16.07
CA LEU A 197 30.04 -1.89 16.83
C LEU A 197 30.47 -2.61 18.12
N GLU A 198 31.74 -2.46 18.55
CA GLU A 198 32.23 -2.98 19.84
C GLU A 198 31.97 -2.00 20.99
#